data_AF-A0A327NUZ2-F1
#
_entry.id   AF-A0A327NUZ2-F1
#
_cell.length_a   1.000
_cell.length_b   1.000
_cell.length_c   1.000
_cell.angle_alpha   90.00
_cell.angle_beta   90.00
_cell.angle_gamma   90.00
#
_symmetry.space_group_name_H-M   'P 1'
#
loop_
_entity.id
_entity.type
_entity.pdbx_description
1 polymer ?
#
loop_
_entity_poly.entity_id
_entity_poly.type
_entity_poly.pdbx_seq_one_letter_code
_entity_poly.pdbx_strand_id
1 'polypeptide(L)' 'MKTHSVRIRSLLLYLLLGIGIVQAQAQSDSLRITVSEGTNMAVALSPDGQSLVMDMQGTIWLLPAKGELPAP' A
#
# COMPACT_ATOMS: atom_id res chain seq x y z
N MET A 1 48.18 -13.27 12.24
CA MET A 1 47.68 -12.10 11.48
C MET A 1 46.59 -12.43 10.43
N LYS A 2 45.92 -13.60 10.47
CA LYS A 2 44.86 -13.96 9.49
C LYS A 2 43.43 -13.93 10.10
N THR A 3 43.31 -14.08 11.42
CA THR A 3 42.04 -14.19 12.15
C THR A 3 41.23 -12.89 12.20
N HIS A 4 41.88 -11.72 12.23
CA HIS A 4 41.19 -10.42 12.24
C HIS A 4 40.53 -10.09 10.90
N SER A 5 41.14 -10.50 9.79
CA SER A 5 40.61 -10.30 8.44
C SER A 5 39.30 -11.06 8.20
N VAL A 6 39.18 -12.28 8.74
CA VAL A 6 37.98 -13.12 8.58
C VAL A 6 36.80 -12.54 9.37
N ARG A 7 37.04 -12.10 10.62
CA ARG A 7 35.99 -11.49 11.47
C ARG A 7 35.41 -10.20 10.85
N ILE A 8 36.27 -9.36 10.27
CA ILE A 8 35.86 -8.12 9.61
C ILE A 8 35.04 -8.42 8.34
N ARG A 9 35.47 -9.40 7.54
CA ARG A 9 34.73 -9.81 6.33
C ARG A 9 33.37 -10.42 6.67
N SER A 10 33.27 -11.22 7.74
CA SER A 10 31.99 -11.76 8.21
C SER A 10 31.06 -10.67 8.73
N LEU A 11 31.57 -9.69 9.49
CA LEU A 11 30.78 -8.53 9.95
C LEU A 11 30.27 -7.68 8.79
N LEU A 12 31.12 -7.44 7.78
CA LEU A 12 30.72 -6.74 6.56
C LEU A 12 29.67 -7.53 5.76
N LEU A 13 29.80 -8.86 5.70
CA LEU A 13 28.79 -9.71 5.07
C LEU A 13 27.43 -9.63 5.81
N TYR A 14 27.45 -9.69 7.14
CA TYR A 14 26.23 -9.55 7.95
C TYR A 14 25.60 -8.16 7.82
N LEU A 15 26.43 -7.11 7.75
CA LEU A 15 25.96 -5.73 7.54
C LEU A 15 25.32 -5.58 6.15
N LEU A 16 25.96 -6.12 5.10
CA LEU A 16 25.43 -6.09 3.73
C LEU A 16 24.14 -6.91 3.58
N LEU A 17 24.04 -8.07 4.25
CA LEU A 17 22.84 -8.89 4.23
C LEU A 17 21.67 -8.22 4.97
N GLY A 18 21.94 -7.53 6.09
CA GLY A 18 20.93 -6.78 6.84
C GLY A 18 20.35 -5.60 6.06
N ILE A 19 21.17 -4.88 5.29
CA ILE A 19 20.73 -3.74 4.46
C ILE A 19 19.81 -4.20 3.32
N GLY A 20 20.09 -5.35 2.70
CA GLY A 20 19.27 -5.89 1.61
C GLY A 20 17.84 -6.27 2.00
N ILE A 21 17.65 -6.73 3.25
CA ILE A 21 16.31 -7.12 3.77
C ILE A 21 15.43 -5.88 3.97
N VAL A 22 15.99 -4.75 4.40
CA VAL A 22 15.25 -3.50 4.66
C VAL A 22 14.78 -2.83 3.36
N GLN A 23 15.49 -3.03 2.25
CA GLN A 23 15.18 -2.42 0.96
C GLN A 23 14.10 -3.17 0.16
N ALA A 24 13.69 -4.37 0.58
CA ALA A 24 12.60 -5.13 -0.05
C ALA A 24 11.21 -4.62 0.39
N GLN A 25 11.06 -3.31 0.60
CA GLN A 25 9.74 -2.71 0.64
C GLN A 25 9.19 -2.82 -0.78
N ALA A 26 8.21 -3.71 -0.98
CA ALA A 26 7.57 -3.91 -2.27
C ALA A 26 7.14 -2.54 -2.83
N GLN A 27 7.76 -2.14 -3.93
CA GLN A 27 7.32 -0.99 -4.71
C GLN A 27 5.94 -1.38 -5.27
N SER A 28 4.87 -0.90 -4.65
CA SER A 28 3.52 -1.11 -5.17
C SER A 28 3.40 -0.41 -6.51
N ASP A 29 3.40 -1.18 -7.60
CA ASP A 29 3.12 -0.67 -8.94
C ASP A 29 1.62 -0.38 -9.04
N SER A 30 1.24 0.86 -8.69
CA SER A 30 -0.14 1.31 -8.69
C SER A 30 -0.42 2.15 -9.93
N LEU A 31 -1.45 1.77 -10.70
CA LEU A 31 -1.99 2.61 -11.77
C LEU A 31 -3.16 3.44 -11.23
N ARG A 32 -3.08 4.77 -11.37
CA ARG A 32 -4.20 5.65 -11.05
C ARG A 32 -5.24 5.58 -12.17
N ILE A 33 -6.48 5.28 -11.81
CA ILE A 33 -7.62 5.25 -12.71
C ILE A 33 -8.68 6.21 -12.15
N THR A 34 -9.19 7.09 -13.01
CA THR A 34 -10.33 7.97 -12.68
C THR A 34 -11.57 7.42 -13.34
N VAL A 35 -12.61 7.19 -12.55
CA VAL A 35 -13.92 6.72 -13.02
C VAL A 35 -14.95 7.79 -12.68
N SER A 36 -15.64 8.30 -13.69
CA SER A 36 -16.67 9.34 -13.54
C SER A 36 -18.10 8.80 -13.63
N GLU A 37 -18.27 7.60 -14.17
CA GLU A 37 -19.58 7.00 -14.44
C GLU A 37 -19.51 5.47 -14.33
N GLY A 38 -20.66 4.86 -14.05
CA GLY A 38 -20.85 3.42 -14.01
C GLY A 38 -22.32 3.06 -14.17
N THR A 39 -22.60 1.83 -14.60
CA THR A 39 -23.96 1.32 -14.75
C THR A 39 -24.25 0.27 -13.69
N ASN A 40 -25.51 0.15 -13.28
CA ASN A 40 -25.96 -0.86 -12.33
C ASN A 40 -25.17 -0.86 -11.00
N MET A 41 -24.90 0.34 -10.49
CA MET A 41 -24.26 0.56 -9.19
C MET A 41 -25.29 0.80 -8.08
N ALA A 42 -24.86 0.59 -6.84
CA ALA A 42 -25.56 0.75 -5.59
C ALA A 42 -24.66 1.43 -4.56
N VAL A 43 -25.29 2.19 -3.65
CA VAL A 43 -24.62 2.86 -2.53
C VAL A 43 -25.53 2.85 -1.32
N ALA A 44 -24.95 2.68 -0.12
CA ALA A 44 -25.65 2.74 1.15
C ALA A 44 -24.86 3.53 2.19
N LEU A 45 -25.55 4.32 3.01
CA LEU A 45 -24.99 5.05 4.15
C LEU A 45 -25.08 4.21 5.43
N SER A 46 -24.03 4.23 6.24
CA SER A 46 -24.03 3.61 7.57
C SER A 46 -25.05 4.27 8.50
N PRO A 47 -25.63 3.56 9.48
CA PRO A 47 -26.62 4.12 10.40
C PRO A 47 -26.12 5.33 11.21
N ASP A 48 -24.81 5.40 11.49
CA ASP A 48 -24.16 6.52 12.18
C ASP A 48 -23.82 7.70 11.24
N GLY A 49 -24.05 7.55 9.94
CA GLY A 49 -23.79 8.57 8.93
C GLY A 49 -22.31 8.81 8.62
N GLN A 50 -21.40 7.96 9.10
CA GLN A 50 -19.96 8.20 9.00
C GLN A 50 -19.34 7.59 7.73
N SER A 51 -19.96 6.58 7.11
CA SER A 51 -19.38 5.85 5.99
C SER A 51 -20.40 5.46 4.92
N LEU A 52 -19.93 5.34 3.69
CA LEU A 52 -20.66 4.82 2.53
C LEU A 52 -20.06 3.48 2.12
N VAL A 53 -20.92 2.52 1.78
CA VAL A 53 -20.53 1.30 1.06
C VAL A 53 -21.04 1.43 -0.37
N MET A 54 -20.17 1.21 -1.36
CA MET A 54 -20.48 1.34 -2.79
C MET A 54 -19.96 0.12 -3.55
N ASP A 55 -20.72 -0.37 -4.55
CA ASP A 55 -20.18 -1.29 -5.55
C ASP A 55 -19.68 -0.52 -6.80
N MET A 56 -18.46 -0.83 -7.24
CA MET A 56 -17.86 -0.22 -8.44
C MET A 56 -16.88 -1.21 -9.07
N GLN A 57 -17.04 -1.47 -10.37
CA GLN A 57 -16.20 -2.40 -11.14
C GLN A 57 -16.07 -3.79 -10.47
N GLY A 58 -17.18 -4.31 -9.94
CA GLY A 58 -17.21 -5.60 -9.24
C GLY A 58 -16.50 -5.62 -7.87
N THR A 59 -16.13 -4.44 -7.35
CA THR A 59 -15.44 -4.28 -6.07
C THR A 59 -16.32 -3.49 -5.11
N ILE A 60 -16.35 -3.89 -3.83
CA ILE A 60 -17.01 -3.13 -2.77
C ILE A 60 -16.00 -2.15 -2.15
N TRP A 61 -16.37 -0.87 -2.14
CA TRP A 61 -15.58 0.22 -1.60
C TRP A 61 -16.22 0.77 -0.33
N LEU A 62 -15.40 1.02 0.69
CA LEU A 62 -15.78 1.75 1.89
C LEU A 62 -15.19 3.16 1.80
N LEU A 63 -16.05 4.17 1.93
CA LEU A 63 -15.68 5.58 1.76
C LEU A 63 -16.20 6.41 2.94
N PRO A 64 -15.52 7.48 3.36
CA PRO A 64 -16.10 8.44 4.31
C PRO A 64 -17.32 9.14 3.72
N ALA A 65 -18.39 9.31 4.51
CA ALA A 65 -19.63 9.94 4.04
C ALA A 65 -19.48 11.42 3.66
N LYS A 66 -18.48 12.11 4.21
CA LYS A 66 -18.17 13.51 3.88
C LYS A 66 -17.50 13.67 2.51
N GLY A 67 -17.15 12.56 1.85
CA GLY A 67 -16.31 12.55 0.67
C GLY A 67 -14.88 12.99 0.97
N GLU A 68 -14.02 12.85 -0.03
CA GLU A 68 -12.67 13.38 -0.03
C GLU A 68 -12.48 14.16 -1.33
N LEU A 69 -11.74 15.27 -1.28
CA LEU A 69 -11.36 15.95 -2.51
C LEU A 69 -10.48 15.00 -3.33
N PRO A 70 -10.68 14.90 -4.67
CA PRO A 70 -9.81 14.08 -5.50
C PRO A 70 -8.36 14.51 -5.26
N ALA A 71 -7.48 13.53 -5.03
CA ALA A 71 -6.05 13.79 -4.96
C ALA A 71 -5.60 14.46 -6.28
N PRO A 72 -4.72 15.48 -6.23
CA PRO A 72 -4.23 16.16 -7.43
C PRO A 72 -3.53 15.20 -8.40
#